data_AF-A0A847MXU5-F1
#
_entry.id   AF-A0A847MXU5-F1
#
_cell.length_a   1.000
_cell.length_b   1.000
_cell.length_c   1.000
_cell.angle_alpha   90.00
_cell.angle_beta   90.00
_cell.angle_gamma   90.00
#
_symmetry.space_group_name_H-M   'P 1'
#
loop_
_entity.id
_entity.type
_entity.pdbx_description
1 polymer ?
#
loop_
_entity_poly.entity_id
_entity_poly.type
_entity_poly.pdbx_seq_one_letter_code
_entity_poly.pdbx_strand_id
1 'polypeptide(L)' 'MARQRTPEGPPPPPPVQKLRIRYARRGRLRFSSSRDFARALERALRRARVPMAFSAGFHPHPKIS' A
#
# COMPACT_ATOMS: atom_id res chain seq x y z
N MET A 1 25.44 -8.10 17.47
CA MET A 1 24.41 -7.40 16.68
C MET A 1 24.22 -8.16 15.37
N ALA A 2 23.03 -8.68 15.10
CA ALA A 2 22.79 -9.47 13.88
C ALA A 2 22.82 -8.56 12.64
N ARG A 3 23.59 -8.94 11.61
CA ARG A 3 23.63 -8.24 10.32
C ARG A 3 22.25 -8.36 9.65
N GLN A 4 21.57 -7.25 9.40
CA GLN A 4 20.33 -7.26 8.62
C GLN A 4 20.66 -7.70 7.19
N ARG A 5 19.96 -8.73 6.71
CA ARG A 5 20.04 -9.13 5.30
C ARG A 5 19.37 -8.04 4.47
N THR A 6 20.05 -7.53 3.45
CA THR A 6 19.50 -6.58 2.48
C THR A 6 19.16 -7.36 1.20
N PRO A 7 17.99 -7.14 0.57
CA PRO A 7 17.71 -7.76 -0.73
C PRO A 7 18.70 -7.28 -1.77
N GLU A 8 19.22 -8.19 -2.59
CA GLU A 8 20.07 -7.84 -3.72
C GLU A 8 19.21 -7.24 -4.84
N GLY A 9 19.60 -6.06 -5.33
CA GLY A 9 18.95 -5.36 -6.44
C GLY A 9 18.91 -3.84 -6.25
N PRO A 10 18.70 -3.08 -7.34
CA PRO A 10 18.51 -1.65 -7.25
C PRO A 10 17.25 -1.34 -6.42
N PRO A 11 17.29 -0.30 -5.57
CA PRO A 11 16.12 0.08 -4.79
C PRO A 11 14.95 0.45 -5.70
N PRO A 12 13.69 0.21 -5.27
CA PRO A 12 12.52 0.62 -6.03
C PRO A 12 12.54 2.15 -6.26
N PRO A 13 11.97 2.63 -7.36
CA PRO A 13 11.95 4.05 -7.67
C PRO A 13 11.33 4.84 -6.51
N PRO A 14 11.87 6.04 -6.20
CA PRO A 14 11.35 6.85 -5.12
C PRO A 14 9.90 7.26 -5.40
N PRO A 15 9.05 7.39 -4.36
CA PRO A 15 7.70 7.89 -4.53
C PRO A 15 7.74 9.34 -5.05
N VAL A 16 7.09 9.58 -6.18
CA VAL A 16 7.00 10.92 -6.80
C VAL A 16 6.05 11.82 -6.00
N GLN A 17 4.98 11.26 -5.45
CA GLN A 17 3.96 12.01 -4.73
C GLN A 17 3.38 11.21 -3.55
N LYS A 18 3.09 11.90 -2.44
CA LYS A 18 2.35 11.35 -1.30
C LYS A 18 0.98 12.02 -1.23
N LEU A 19 -0.07 11.21 -1.35
CA LEU A 19 -1.46 11.66 -1.31
C LEU A 19 -2.11 11.26 0.02
N ARG A 20 -2.88 12.18 0.62
CA ARG A 20 -3.71 11.90 1.80
C ARG A 20 -5.17 11.87 1.39
N ILE A 21 -5.80 10.70 1.54
CA ILE A 21 -7.19 10.50 1.14
C ILE A 21 -8.08 10.59 2.38
N ARG A 22 -9.13 11.41 2.31
CA ARG A 22 -10.22 11.42 3.30
C ARG A 22 -11.42 10.66 2.73
N TYR A 23 -11.92 9.68 3.46
CA TYR A 23 -13.07 8.88 3.06
C TYR A 23 -14.03 8.70 4.23
N ALA A 24 -15.29 8.40 3.93
CA ALA A 24 -16.31 8.08 4.91
C ALA A 24 -17.06 6.82 4.46
N ARG A 25 -17.35 5.91 5.40
CA ARG A 25 -18.17 4.73 5.15
C ARG A 25 -19.65 5.12 5.32
N ARG A 26 -20.43 5.10 4.23
CA ARG A 26 -21.86 5.49 4.22
C ARG A 26 -22.75 4.31 3.80
N GLY A 27 -24.02 4.35 4.21
CA GLY A 27 -24.99 3.30 3.89
C GLY A 27 -24.53 1.92 4.37
N ARG A 28 -24.67 0.90 3.50
CA ARG A 28 -24.27 -0.49 3.81
C ARG A 28 -22.77 -0.65 4.13
N LEU A 29 -21.91 0.22 3.59
CA LEU A 29 -20.45 0.14 3.80
C LEU A 29 -20.03 0.42 5.26
N ARG A 30 -20.90 1.03 6.08
CA ARG A 30 -20.62 1.31 7.49
C ARG A 30 -20.40 0.05 8.33
N PHE A 31 -20.92 -1.09 7.89
CA PHE A 31 -20.79 -2.37 8.57
C PHE A 31 -19.50 -3.12 8.19
N SER A 32 -18.71 -2.62 7.24
CA SER A 32 -17.42 -3.21 6.88
C SER A 32 -16.35 -2.83 7.90
N SER A 33 -15.50 -3.79 8.26
CA SER A 33 -14.35 -3.53 9.13
C SER A 33 -13.35 -2.59 8.44
N SER A 34 -12.46 -1.98 9.22
CA SER A 34 -11.34 -1.18 8.68
C SER A 34 -10.44 -2.02 7.75
N ARG A 35 -10.25 -3.31 8.07
CA ARG A 35 -9.44 -4.23 7.28
C ARG A 35 -10.10 -4.58 5.95
N ASP A 36 -11.41 -4.74 5.93
CA ASP A 36 -12.15 -5.00 4.68
C ASP A 36 -12.03 -3.84 3.72
N PHE A 37 -12.14 -2.61 4.24
CA PHE A 37 -11.94 -1.40 3.46
C PHE A 37 -10.50 -1.30 2.94
N ALA A 38 -9.49 -1.52 3.80
CA ALA A 38 -8.09 -1.50 3.38
C ALA A 38 -7.81 -2.51 2.25
N ARG A 39 -8.30 -3.76 2.38
CA ARG A 39 -8.18 -4.79 1.34
C ARG A 39 -8.95 -4.42 0.07
N ALA A 40 -10.09 -3.76 0.17
CA ALA A 40 -10.87 -3.31 -0.99
C ALA A 40 -10.15 -2.17 -1.72
N LEU A 41 -9.57 -1.22 -0.97
CA LEU A 41 -8.77 -0.13 -1.52
C LEU A 41 -7.53 -0.65 -2.25
N GLU A 42 -6.77 -1.55 -1.62
CA GLU A 42 -5.60 -2.17 -2.25
C GLU A 42 -5.98 -2.90 -3.55
N ARG A 43 -7.09 -3.65 -3.55
CA ARG A 43 -7.61 -4.30 -4.75
C ARG A 43 -8.03 -3.30 -5.82
N ALA A 44 -8.65 -2.19 -5.45
CA ALA A 44 -9.06 -1.14 -6.38
C ALA A 44 -7.85 -0.48 -7.04
N LEU A 45 -6.82 -0.11 -6.26
CA LEU A 45 -5.57 0.46 -6.75
C LEU A 45 -4.87 -0.49 -7.74
N ARG A 46 -4.79 -1.78 -7.39
CA ARG A 46 -4.22 -2.81 -8.28
C ARG A 46 -5.03 -2.95 -9.58
N ARG A 47 -6.36 -2.99 -9.50
CA ARG A 47 -7.23 -3.10 -10.67
C ARG A 47 -7.15 -1.89 -11.58
N ALA A 48 -7.06 -0.70 -11.01
CA ALA A 48 -6.90 0.55 -11.72
C ALA A 48 -5.47 0.77 -12.26
N ARG A 49 -4.54 -0.16 -12.00
CA ARG A 49 -3.12 -0.07 -12.40
C ARG A 49 -2.46 1.24 -11.95
N VAL A 50 -2.82 1.71 -10.75
CA VAL A 50 -2.21 2.91 -10.17
C VAL A 50 -0.72 2.63 -9.91
N PRO A 51 0.20 3.49 -10.37
CA PRO A 51 1.63 3.30 -10.12
C PRO A 51 1.94 3.59 -8.65
N MET A 52 1.92 2.54 -7.83
CA MET A 52 2.22 2.62 -6.41
C MET A 52 3.72 2.50 -6.14
N ALA A 53 4.21 3.26 -5.16
CA ALA A 53 5.55 3.01 -4.61
C ALA A 53 5.53 1.78 -3.69
N PHE A 54 6.62 1.00 -3.69
CA PHE A 54 6.75 -0.24 -2.91
C PHE A 54 7.83 -0.14 -1.83
N SER A 55 7.75 -0.99 -0.81
CA SER A 55 8.83 -1.19 0.16
C SER A 55 10.04 -1.88 -0.49
N ALA A 56 11.25 -1.55 -0.01
CA ALA A 56 12.52 -2.08 -0.52
C ALA A 56 12.98 -3.36 0.22
N GLY A 57 12.04 -4.16 0.75
CA GLY A 57 12.34 -5.38 1.52
C GLY A 57 12.18 -6.66 0.69
N PHE A 58 12.46 -7.81 1.30
CA PHE A 58 12.29 -9.13 0.66
C PHE A 58 10.83 -9.43 0.22
N HIS A 59 9.86 -8.78 0.84
CA HIS A 59 8.45 -8.85 0.47
C HIS A 59 7.96 -7.42 0.19
N PRO A 60 8.03 -6.95 -1.07
CA PRO A 60 7.63 -5.60 -1.42
C PRO A 60 6.12 -5.46 -1.27
N HIS A 61 5.70 -4.56 -0.39
CA HIS A 61 4.31 -4.19 -0.19
C HIS A 61 4.08 -2.77 -0.70
N PRO A 62 2.91 -2.47 -1.29
CA PRO A 62 2.57 -1.11 -1.69
C PRO A 62 2.56 -0.21 -0.46
N LYS A 63 3.17 0.98 -0.58
CA LYS A 63 3.24 1.95 0.51
C LYS A 63 1.86 2.60 0.72
N ILE A 64 1.11 2.07 1.68
CA ILE A 64 -0.17 2.59 2.16
C ILE A 64 0.00 2.85 3.66
N SER A 65 -0.09 4.11 4.08
CA SER A 65 0.15 4.58 5.46
C SER A 65 -0.94 5.52 5.92
#